data_AF-A0A7C7M761-F1
#
_entry.id   AF-A0A7C7M761-F1
#
_cell.length_a   1.000
_cell.length_b   1.000
_cell.length_c   1.000
_cell.angle_alpha   90.00
_cell.angle_beta   90.00
_cell.angle_gamma   90.00
#
_symmetry.space_group_name_H-M   'P 1'
#
loop_
_entity.id
_entity.type
_entity.pdbx_description
1 polymer ?
#
loop_
_entity_poly.entity_id
_entity_poly.type
_entity_poly.pdbx_seq_one_letter_code
_entity_poly.pdbx_strand_id
1 'polypeptide(L)'
;MRTLLPVIVLAAVWFQPQTVSPVSAQVTSSDLSMLGLIFRNRFVPFSERETQPELLAVRERVSILGDAGDDVERYKVMIEGMARMYLGAWDEGIEVASILDISLPAKLYEPGSTVPVEIASLYERETPPGGRYGVLVRFLDPAEEPIYESDLLILEGLTAVSTEVVIPREATSGRYLVEYSLWAEGASDPIVRTSRSIYVIEAFEERVTAMLFDSRRPQLRRQVGRSSSRALANTTVLWHLDMYQRGRREWLAGAYMGYPVIMNQILEQGTLMVEPMQFDTEIGLAEGFINDLGLGRDPLATRSGDMRLAYRSSVDRELVPFRLFVPDDYDRSQSYPLVVAL
;
A
#
# COMPACT_ATOMS: atom_id res chain seq x y z
N MET A 1 3.11 68.58 -24.20
CA MET A 1 2.89 67.18 -24.62
C MET A 1 4.17 66.39 -24.36
N ARG A 2 4.19 65.56 -23.32
CA ARG A 2 5.26 64.59 -23.04
C ARG A 2 4.58 63.25 -22.77
N THR A 3 4.72 62.34 -23.72
CA THR A 3 4.27 60.96 -23.68
C THR A 3 5.17 60.16 -22.73
N LEU A 4 4.60 59.65 -21.64
CA LEU A 4 5.23 58.67 -20.76
C LEU A 4 4.87 57.26 -21.25
N LEU A 5 5.86 56.49 -21.72
CA LEU A 5 5.76 55.05 -21.89
C LEU A 5 5.76 54.37 -20.51
N PRO A 6 4.89 53.37 -20.24
CA PRO A 6 5.04 52.54 -19.06
C PRO A 6 6.08 51.46 -19.33
N VAL A 7 7.13 51.42 -18.51
CA VAL A 7 8.08 50.31 -18.41
C VAL A 7 7.35 49.14 -17.74
N ILE A 8 7.07 48.09 -18.50
CA ILE A 8 6.57 46.83 -17.96
C ILE A 8 7.78 46.09 -17.37
N VAL A 9 7.83 46.01 -16.04
CA VAL A 9 8.78 45.16 -15.31
C VAL A 9 8.24 43.73 -15.37
N LEU A 10 8.83 42.89 -16.22
CA LEU A 10 8.65 41.44 -16.16
C LEU A 10 9.39 40.91 -14.93
N ALA A 11 8.66 40.62 -13.86
CA ALA A 11 9.16 39.79 -12.77
C ALA A 11 9.15 38.32 -13.25
N ALA A 12 10.29 37.85 -13.74
CA ALA A 12 10.51 36.43 -13.95
C ALA A 12 10.58 35.76 -12.56
N VAL A 13 9.48 35.14 -12.15
CA VAL A 13 9.45 34.23 -11.01
C VAL A 13 10.18 32.97 -11.43
N TRP A 14 11.47 32.91 -11.11
CA TRP A 14 12.24 31.68 -11.18
C TRP A 14 11.69 30.73 -10.10
N PHE A 15 10.86 29.78 -10.51
CA PHE A 15 10.63 28.58 -9.72
C PHE A 15 11.95 27.82 -9.67
N GLN A 16 12.72 28.00 -8.61
CA GLN A 16 13.67 26.98 -8.23
C GLN A 16 12.83 25.78 -7.79
N PRO A 17 12.93 24.60 -8.44
CA PRO A 17 12.41 23.39 -7.83
C PRO A 17 13.09 23.30 -6.46
N GLN A 18 12.30 23.29 -5.39
CA GLN A 18 12.85 22.92 -4.10
C GLN A 18 13.41 21.52 -4.31
N THR A 19 14.74 21.41 -4.35
CA THR A 19 15.44 20.16 -4.20
C THR A 19 15.13 19.70 -2.79
N VAL A 20 13.99 19.02 -2.64
CA VAL A 20 13.77 18.11 -1.52
C VAL A 20 14.97 17.18 -1.60
N SER A 21 15.86 17.25 -0.59
CA SER A 21 16.89 16.24 -0.46
C SER A 21 16.19 14.90 -0.53
N PRO A 22 16.63 13.94 -1.38
CA PRO A 22 15.99 12.63 -1.42
C PRO A 22 16.05 12.10 0.00
N VAL A 23 14.89 12.05 0.67
CA VAL A 23 14.79 11.37 1.95
C VAL A 23 15.13 9.94 1.56
N SER A 24 16.32 9.48 1.97
CA SER A 24 16.65 8.06 1.87
C SER A 24 15.43 7.31 2.39
N ALA A 25 15.03 6.19 1.76
CA ALA A 25 14.12 5.29 2.45
C ALA A 25 14.71 5.08 3.86
N GLN A 26 13.90 5.17 4.90
CA GLN A 26 14.37 5.02 6.28
C GLN A 26 13.52 3.95 6.92
N VAL A 27 14.16 3.11 7.74
CA VAL A 27 13.43 2.17 8.60
C VAL A 27 12.47 2.98 9.47
N THR A 28 11.17 2.78 9.29
CA THR A 28 10.18 3.54 10.06
C THR A 28 9.94 2.90 11.44
N SER A 29 9.40 3.68 12.37
CA SER A 29 8.97 3.16 13.67
C SER A 29 7.88 2.08 13.55
N SER A 30 7.06 2.15 12.50
CA SER A 30 6.06 1.14 12.17
C SER A 30 6.71 -0.17 11.74
N ASP A 31 7.73 -0.11 10.88
CA ASP A 31 8.48 -1.29 10.43
C ASP A 31 9.14 -2.00 11.61
N LEU A 32 9.81 -1.24 12.48
CA LEU A 32 10.43 -1.77 13.70
C LEU A 32 9.42 -2.37 14.67
N SER A 33 8.27 -1.72 14.86
CA SER A 33 7.23 -2.22 15.76
C SER A 33 6.69 -3.56 15.28
N MET A 34 6.40 -3.69 13.98
CA MET A 34 5.92 -4.95 13.41
C MET A 34 7.01 -6.02 13.41
N LEU A 35 8.21 -5.69 12.91
CA LEU A 35 9.34 -6.62 12.88
C LEU A 35 9.64 -7.13 14.29
N GLY A 36 9.66 -6.25 15.30
CA GLY A 36 9.85 -6.64 16.70
C GLY A 36 8.72 -7.51 17.26
N LEU A 37 7.47 -7.30 16.82
CA LEU A 37 6.35 -8.17 17.20
C LEU A 37 6.48 -9.57 16.57
N ILE A 38 6.78 -9.64 15.27
CA ILE A 38 6.98 -10.92 14.57
C ILE A 38 8.21 -11.64 15.13
N PHE A 39 9.32 -10.93 15.33
CA PHE A 39 10.56 -11.46 15.88
C PHE A 39 10.34 -12.09 17.26
N ARG A 40 9.68 -11.37 18.18
CA ARG A 40 9.36 -11.91 19.52
C ARG A 40 8.42 -13.10 19.48
N ASN A 41 7.41 -13.09 18.61
CA ASN A 41 6.38 -14.12 18.57
C ASN A 41 6.75 -15.34 17.72
N ARG A 42 7.68 -15.21 16.77
CA ARG A 42 8.05 -16.27 15.81
C ARG A 42 9.51 -16.68 15.96
N PHE A 43 10.44 -15.73 15.81
CA PHE A 43 11.86 -16.01 15.82
C PHE A 43 12.38 -16.48 17.18
N VAL A 44 12.01 -15.80 18.27
CA VAL A 44 12.50 -16.18 19.61
C VAL A 44 12.12 -17.62 19.97
N PRO A 45 10.84 -18.06 19.89
CA PRO A 45 10.48 -19.45 20.14
C PRO A 45 11.14 -20.46 19.18
N PHE A 46 11.36 -20.06 17.92
CA PHE A 46 12.06 -20.90 16.94
C PHE A 46 13.53 -21.10 17.32
N SER A 47 14.25 -20.02 17.63
CA SER A 47 15.67 -20.05 18.02
C SER A 47 15.92 -20.89 19.28
N GLU A 48 14.99 -20.85 20.24
CA GLU A 48 15.05 -21.66 21.47
C GLU A 48 14.86 -23.15 21.21
N ARG A 49 14.07 -23.50 20.18
CA ARG A 49 13.81 -24.89 19.80
C ARG A 49 14.96 -25.47 18.99
N GLU A 50 15.45 -24.73 18.00
CA GLU A 50 16.52 -25.20 17.12
C GLU A 50 17.89 -25.20 17.83
N THR A 51 18.10 -24.33 18.83
CA THR A 51 19.32 -24.25 19.65
C THR A 51 20.62 -24.05 18.87
N GLN A 52 20.54 -23.60 17.61
CA GLN A 52 21.70 -23.31 16.78
C GLN A 52 22.43 -22.07 17.32
N PRO A 53 23.77 -22.10 17.50
CA PRO A 53 24.52 -21.00 18.10
C PRO A 53 24.32 -19.65 17.40
N GLU A 54 24.20 -19.65 16.07
CA GLU A 54 23.99 -18.45 15.27
C GLU A 54 22.62 -17.80 15.51
N LEU A 55 21.56 -18.59 15.68
CA LEU A 55 20.22 -18.08 15.98
C LEU A 55 20.15 -17.49 17.41
N LEU A 56 20.82 -18.14 18.35
CA LEU A 56 20.92 -17.66 19.73
C LEU A 56 21.74 -16.35 19.81
N ALA A 57 22.81 -16.24 19.03
CA ALA A 57 23.62 -15.02 18.94
C ALA A 57 22.81 -13.82 18.38
N VAL A 58 21.95 -14.05 17.38
CA VAL A 58 21.04 -13.00 16.88
C VAL A 58 20.12 -12.51 17.99
N ARG A 59 19.49 -13.41 18.75
CA ARG A 59 18.63 -13.06 19.89
C ARG A 59 19.38 -12.23 20.94
N GLU A 60 20.60 -12.65 21.29
CA GLU A 60 21.43 -11.93 22.26
C GLU A 60 21.75 -10.51 21.77
N ARG A 61 22.13 -10.36 20.49
CA ARG A 61 22.39 -9.04 19.88
C ARG A 61 21.17 -8.12 19.91
N VAL A 62 19.97 -8.62 19.59
CA VAL A 62 18.73 -7.82 19.72
C VAL A 62 18.50 -7.41 21.16
N SER A 63 18.73 -8.31 22.12
CA SER A 63 18.58 -8.01 23.55
C SER A 63 19.58 -6.97 24.05
N ILE A 64 20.82 -6.98 23.55
CA ILE A 64 21.87 -6.01 23.90
C ILE A 64 21.52 -4.62 23.35
N LEU A 65 21.03 -4.55 22.11
CA LEU A 65 20.59 -3.28 21.52
C LEU A 65 19.43 -2.67 22.31
N GLY A 66 18.47 -3.50 22.76
CA GLY A 66 17.35 -3.07 23.59
C GLY A 66 16.45 -2.03 22.90
N ASP A 67 15.38 -1.57 23.57
CA ASP A 67 14.39 -0.69 22.94
C ASP A 67 14.88 0.75 22.69
N ALA A 68 15.94 1.17 23.39
CA ALA A 68 16.54 2.50 23.31
C ALA A 68 17.85 2.56 22.49
N GLY A 69 18.26 1.43 21.90
CA GLY A 69 19.45 1.37 21.04
C GLY A 69 19.21 1.92 19.64
N ASP A 70 20.21 1.83 18.77
CA ASP A 70 20.11 2.25 17.37
C ASP A 70 19.03 1.44 16.62
N ASP A 71 18.07 2.14 16.04
CA ASP A 71 16.91 1.59 15.35
C ASP A 71 17.29 0.84 14.07
N VAL A 72 18.28 1.34 13.31
CA VAL A 72 18.76 0.71 12.08
C VAL A 72 19.54 -0.56 12.41
N GLU A 73 20.42 -0.52 13.42
CA GLU A 73 21.13 -1.72 13.87
C GLU A 73 20.19 -2.79 14.39
N ARG A 74 19.14 -2.39 15.13
CA ARG A 74 18.12 -3.32 15.61
C ARG A 74 17.35 -3.95 14.45
N TYR A 75 16.97 -3.16 13.45
CA TYR A 75 16.36 -3.67 12.23
C TYR A 75 17.27 -4.70 11.55
N LYS A 76 18.55 -4.37 11.31
CA LYS A 76 19.54 -5.25 10.68
C LYS A 76 19.66 -6.60 11.40
N VAL A 77 19.76 -6.59 12.73
CA VAL A 77 19.88 -7.82 13.51
C VAL A 77 18.58 -8.63 13.51
N MET A 78 17.43 -7.95 13.66
CA MET A 78 16.15 -8.65 13.62
C MET A 78 15.91 -9.29 12.25
N ILE A 79 16.19 -8.58 11.16
CA ILE A 79 15.96 -9.09 9.81
C ILE A 79 16.93 -10.22 9.44
N GLU A 80 18.17 -10.19 9.96
CA GLU A 80 19.10 -11.33 9.88
C GLU A 80 18.45 -12.59 10.47
N GLY A 81 17.87 -12.49 11.69
CA GLY A 81 17.18 -13.61 12.32
C GLY A 81 15.99 -14.12 11.50
N MET A 82 15.16 -13.19 11.03
CA MET A 82 14.00 -13.52 10.20
C MET A 82 14.39 -14.23 8.90
N ALA A 83 15.42 -13.76 8.22
CA ALA A 83 15.94 -14.37 7.00
C ALA A 83 16.51 -15.76 7.27
N ARG A 84 17.30 -15.95 8.33
CA ARG A 84 17.80 -17.28 8.71
C ARG A 84 16.65 -18.26 9.01
N MET A 85 15.58 -17.79 9.66
CA MET A 85 14.42 -18.64 9.98
C MET A 85 13.58 -18.99 8.74
N TYR A 86 13.29 -18.03 7.87
CA TYR A 86 12.36 -18.23 6.74
C TYR A 86 13.06 -18.64 5.44
N LEU A 87 14.24 -18.10 5.17
CA LEU A 87 15.02 -18.34 3.96
C LEU A 87 16.17 -19.34 4.18
N GLY A 88 16.48 -19.68 5.45
CA GLY A 88 17.51 -20.65 5.80
C GLY A 88 18.95 -20.13 5.69
N ALA A 89 19.16 -18.87 5.34
CA ALA A 89 20.48 -18.30 5.11
C ALA A 89 20.52 -16.79 5.41
N TRP A 90 21.75 -16.29 5.58
CA TRP A 90 22.10 -14.87 5.59
C TRP A 90 23.41 -14.70 4.83
N ASP A 91 23.29 -14.45 3.52
CA ASP A 91 24.41 -14.18 2.62
C ASP A 91 24.39 -12.71 2.15
N GLU A 92 25.39 -12.32 1.34
CA GLU A 92 25.50 -10.94 0.85
C GLU A 92 24.26 -10.50 0.07
N GLY A 93 23.65 -11.40 -0.71
CA GLY A 93 22.48 -11.09 -1.52
C GLY A 93 21.23 -10.85 -0.69
N ILE A 94 21.01 -11.68 0.33
CA ILE A 94 19.93 -11.49 1.31
C ILE A 94 20.16 -10.20 2.11
N GLU A 95 21.40 -9.89 2.48
CA GLU A 95 21.74 -8.62 3.11
C GLU A 95 21.45 -7.44 2.16
N VAL A 96 21.78 -7.52 0.87
CA VAL A 96 21.38 -6.51 -0.13
C VAL A 96 19.86 -6.36 -0.16
N ALA A 97 19.10 -7.46 -0.24
CA ALA A 97 17.64 -7.42 -0.24
C ALA A 97 17.06 -6.72 1.00
N SER A 98 17.73 -6.84 2.15
CA SER A 98 17.29 -6.21 3.40
C SER A 98 17.44 -4.69 3.45
N ILE A 99 18.29 -4.15 2.57
CA ILE A 99 18.55 -2.72 2.44
C ILE A 99 17.49 -2.07 1.55
N LEU A 100 16.86 -2.82 0.64
CA LEU A 100 16.01 -2.21 -0.38
C LEU A 100 14.57 -1.98 0.11
N ASP A 101 14.01 -0.88 -0.34
CA ASP A 101 12.58 -0.61 -0.33
C ASP A 101 12.13 -0.16 -1.73
N ILE A 102 10.85 -0.37 -2.03
CA ILE A 102 10.25 0.00 -3.30
C ILE A 102 9.09 0.94 -3.06
N SER A 103 9.22 2.17 -3.49
CA SER A 103 8.17 3.16 -3.38
C SER A 103 7.29 3.17 -4.63
N LEU A 104 5.98 3.14 -4.40
CA LEU A 104 4.96 3.48 -5.40
C LEU A 104 4.29 4.77 -4.91
N PRO A 105 4.01 5.74 -5.80
CA PRO A 105 3.45 7.02 -5.38
C PRO A 105 1.94 6.97 -5.13
N ALA A 106 1.23 6.02 -5.73
CA ALA A 106 -0.22 5.90 -5.62
C ALA A 106 -0.67 4.44 -5.63
N LYS A 107 -1.87 4.19 -5.10
CA LYS A 107 -2.54 2.89 -5.14
C LYS A 107 -3.44 2.76 -6.37
N LEU A 108 -3.98 3.88 -6.88
CA LEU A 108 -5.07 3.90 -7.85
C LEU A 108 -4.68 4.63 -9.12
N TYR A 109 -4.99 3.99 -10.25
CA TYR A 109 -4.66 4.47 -11.59
C TYR A 109 -5.80 4.21 -12.57
N GLU A 110 -5.75 4.88 -13.72
CA GLU A 110 -6.61 4.59 -14.89
C GLU A 110 -5.83 3.83 -15.97
N PRO A 111 -6.52 3.11 -16.87
CA PRO A 111 -5.92 2.59 -18.09
C PRO A 111 -5.14 3.67 -18.85
N GLY A 112 -3.93 3.36 -19.33
CA GLY A 112 -3.05 4.32 -19.99
C GLY A 112 -2.20 5.19 -19.06
N SER A 113 -2.36 5.08 -17.73
CA SER A 113 -1.52 5.81 -16.77
C SER A 113 -0.11 5.22 -16.69
N THR A 114 0.85 6.06 -16.31
CA THR A 114 2.20 5.62 -15.95
C THR A 114 2.30 5.46 -14.44
N VAL A 115 2.91 4.36 -14.00
CA VAL A 115 3.21 4.02 -12.61
C VAL A 115 4.72 4.20 -12.41
N PRO A 116 5.15 5.29 -11.76
CA PRO A 116 6.54 5.45 -11.35
C PRO A 116 6.89 4.40 -10.29
N VAL A 117 8.05 3.77 -10.44
CA VAL A 117 8.61 2.80 -9.51
C VAL A 117 9.97 3.31 -9.08
N GLU A 118 10.16 3.52 -7.79
CA GLU A 118 11.43 3.91 -7.21
C GLU A 118 11.93 2.79 -6.30
N ILE A 119 13.18 2.36 -6.50
CA ILE A 119 13.86 1.41 -5.64
C ILE A 119 15.00 2.15 -4.96
N ALA A 120 15.00 2.17 -3.62
CA ALA A 120 15.97 2.94 -2.85
C ALA A 120 16.47 2.15 -1.64
N SER A 121 17.62 2.56 -1.13
CA SER A 121 18.23 1.98 0.07
C SER A 121 17.66 2.60 1.35
N LEU A 122 17.32 1.75 2.32
CA LEU A 122 16.78 2.06 3.65
C LEU A 122 17.84 2.58 4.62
N TYR A 123 19.09 2.16 4.40
CA TYR A 123 20.25 2.54 5.18
C TYR A 123 21.51 2.33 4.35
N GLU A 124 22.58 3.02 4.73
CA GLU A 124 23.88 2.86 4.09
C GLU A 124 24.60 1.62 4.61
N ARG A 125 25.31 0.95 3.70
CA ARG A 125 26.16 -0.18 4.01
C ARG A 125 27.58 0.31 4.27
N GLU A 126 28.20 -0.13 5.35
CA GLU A 126 29.57 0.28 5.71
C GLU A 126 30.60 -0.23 4.71
N THR A 127 30.37 -1.44 4.18
CA THR A 127 31.23 -2.07 3.18
C THR A 127 30.46 -2.22 1.87
N PRO A 128 31.03 -1.79 0.73
CA PRO A 128 30.43 -2.04 -0.58
C PRO A 128 30.24 -3.54 -0.83
N PRO A 129 29.17 -3.96 -1.52
CA PRO A 129 28.98 -5.35 -1.89
C PRO A 129 30.13 -5.82 -2.80
N GLY A 130 30.58 -7.07 -2.60
CA GLY A 130 31.54 -7.73 -3.48
C GLY A 130 30.91 -8.17 -4.81
N GLY A 131 29.62 -8.50 -4.81
CA GLY A 131 28.84 -8.87 -5.98
C GLY A 131 28.21 -7.67 -6.71
N ARG A 132 27.78 -7.93 -7.95
CA ARG A 132 26.96 -7.00 -8.75
C ARG A 132 25.50 -7.44 -8.69
N TYR A 133 24.63 -6.49 -8.40
CA TYR A 133 23.20 -6.74 -8.20
C TYR A 133 22.37 -5.88 -9.15
N GLY A 134 21.23 -6.42 -9.57
CA GLY A 134 20.27 -5.70 -10.39
C GLY A 134 18.83 -6.04 -10.02
N VAL A 135 17.91 -5.15 -10.37
CA VAL A 135 16.48 -5.31 -10.13
C VAL A 135 15.75 -5.40 -11.46
N LEU A 136 14.86 -6.37 -11.55
CA LEU A 136 13.92 -6.53 -12.65
C LEU A 136 12.52 -6.18 -12.15
N VAL A 137 11.81 -5.30 -12.85
CA VAL A 137 10.43 -4.92 -12.53
C VAL A 137 9.49 -5.50 -13.58
N ARG A 138 8.42 -6.14 -13.12
CA ARG A 138 7.35 -6.69 -13.95
C ARG A 138 6.01 -6.12 -13.56
N PHE A 139 5.15 -5.96 -14.55
CA PHE A 139 3.75 -5.62 -14.31
C PHE A 139 2.91 -6.84 -14.63
N LEU A 140 2.17 -7.33 -13.64
CA LEU A 140 1.31 -8.48 -13.77
C LEU A 140 -0.15 -8.02 -13.82
N ASP A 141 -0.92 -8.67 -14.69
CA ASP A 141 -2.35 -8.45 -14.82
C ASP A 141 -3.15 -9.08 -13.65
N PRO A 142 -4.49 -8.98 -13.62
CA PRO A 142 -5.30 -9.58 -12.56
C PRO A 142 -5.27 -11.12 -12.52
N ALA A 143 -4.82 -11.78 -13.59
CA ALA A 143 -4.55 -13.21 -13.63
C ALA A 143 -3.10 -13.55 -13.21
N GLU A 144 -2.35 -12.53 -12.77
CA GLU A 144 -0.94 -12.60 -12.36
C GLU A 144 0.01 -12.98 -13.51
N GLU A 145 -0.40 -12.73 -14.76
CA GLU A 145 0.43 -12.93 -15.94
C GLU A 145 1.22 -11.65 -16.29
N PRO A 146 2.52 -11.76 -16.64
CA PRO A 146 3.33 -10.60 -16.95
C PRO A 146 2.92 -9.96 -18.28
N ILE A 147 2.54 -8.68 -18.21
CA ILE A 147 2.17 -7.85 -19.36
C ILE A 147 3.22 -6.76 -19.67
N TYR A 148 4.17 -6.55 -18.78
CA TYR A 148 5.36 -5.74 -18.98
C TYR A 148 6.54 -6.30 -18.18
N GLU A 149 7.74 -6.17 -18.72
CA GLU A 149 9.00 -6.48 -18.07
C GLU A 149 10.01 -5.39 -18.43
N SER A 150 10.73 -4.87 -17.42
CA SER A 150 11.81 -3.90 -17.62
C SER A 150 13.09 -4.58 -18.09
N ASP A 151 14.06 -3.81 -18.58
CA ASP A 151 15.45 -4.27 -18.57
C ASP A 151 15.95 -4.48 -17.14
N LEU A 152 17.04 -5.24 -16.96
CA LEU A 152 17.69 -5.41 -15.66
C LEU A 152 18.37 -4.10 -15.24
N LEU A 153 17.88 -3.48 -14.16
CA LEU A 153 18.38 -2.23 -13.61
C LEU A 153 19.53 -2.49 -12.65
N ILE A 154 20.77 -2.21 -13.05
CA ILE A 154 21.95 -2.44 -12.21
C ILE A 154 22.00 -1.44 -11.05
N LEU A 155 22.17 -1.95 -9.83
CA LEU A 155 22.27 -1.15 -8.61
C LEU A 155 23.72 -0.73 -8.36
N GLU A 156 24.20 0.28 -9.09
CA GLU A 156 25.56 0.80 -8.88
C GLU A 156 25.71 1.39 -7.47
N GLY A 157 26.53 0.73 -6.64
CA GLY A 157 26.73 1.15 -5.24
C GLY A 157 25.47 1.15 -4.39
N LEU A 158 24.43 0.38 -4.76
CA LEU A 158 23.11 0.39 -4.11
C LEU A 158 22.46 1.79 -4.08
N THR A 159 22.77 2.62 -5.07
CA THR A 159 22.10 3.91 -5.26
C THR A 159 20.66 3.72 -5.73
N ALA A 160 19.81 4.72 -5.48
CA ALA A 160 18.42 4.66 -5.87
C ALA A 160 18.29 4.58 -7.40
N VAL A 161 17.40 3.69 -7.87
CA VAL A 161 17.06 3.54 -9.28
C VAL A 161 15.57 3.73 -9.47
N SER A 162 15.18 4.32 -10.59
CA SER A 162 13.79 4.55 -10.94
C SER A 162 13.47 3.96 -12.30
N THR A 163 12.28 3.40 -12.43
CA THR A 163 11.70 2.97 -13.71
C THR A 163 10.22 3.33 -13.76
N GLU A 164 9.60 3.11 -14.90
CA GLU A 164 8.20 3.42 -15.13
C GLU A 164 7.51 2.21 -15.77
N VAL A 165 6.32 1.90 -15.27
CA VAL A 165 5.43 0.90 -15.84
C VAL A 165 4.26 1.62 -16.48
N VAL A 166 3.94 1.32 -17.74
CA VAL A 166 2.78 1.90 -18.43
C VAL A 166 1.62 0.91 -18.40
N ILE A 167 0.49 1.34 -17.85
CA ILE A 167 -0.74 0.54 -17.85
C ILE A 167 -1.32 0.55 -19.26
N PRO A 168 -1.62 -0.62 -19.87
CA PRO A 168 -2.25 -0.68 -21.19
C PRO A 168 -3.55 0.12 -21.25
N ARG A 169 -3.88 0.69 -22.42
CA ARG A 169 -5.11 1.49 -22.58
C ARG A 169 -6.38 0.64 -22.56
N GLU A 170 -6.22 -0.63 -22.91
CA GLU A 170 -7.20 -1.69 -22.90
C GLU A 170 -7.27 -2.43 -21.57
N ALA A 171 -6.48 -2.03 -20.56
CA ALA A 171 -6.49 -2.64 -19.25
C ALA A 171 -7.90 -2.55 -18.64
N THR A 172 -8.37 -3.69 -18.14
CA THR A 172 -9.65 -3.79 -17.43
C THR A 172 -9.52 -3.29 -16.00
N SER A 173 -10.64 -2.95 -15.37
CA SER A 173 -10.62 -2.64 -13.93
C SER A 173 -10.21 -3.87 -13.12
N GLY A 174 -9.38 -3.69 -12.09
CA GLY A 174 -8.94 -4.79 -11.23
C GLY A 174 -7.69 -4.50 -10.42
N ARG A 175 -7.28 -5.50 -9.63
CA ARG A 175 -6.01 -5.51 -8.90
C ARG A 175 -4.89 -5.99 -9.83
N TYR A 176 -3.84 -5.18 -9.96
CA TYR A 176 -2.62 -5.50 -10.70
C TYR A 176 -1.44 -5.57 -9.72
N LEU A 177 -0.35 -6.21 -10.12
CA LEU A 177 0.86 -6.31 -9.31
C LEU A 177 2.04 -5.65 -10.02
N VAL A 178 2.76 -4.81 -9.29
CA VAL A 178 4.12 -4.41 -9.63
C VAL A 178 5.04 -5.39 -8.91
N GLU A 179 5.47 -6.43 -9.63
CA GLU A 179 6.44 -7.41 -9.16
C GLU A 179 7.85 -6.86 -9.34
N TYR A 180 8.70 -7.14 -8.38
CA TYR A 180 10.11 -6.84 -8.44
C TYR A 180 10.90 -8.05 -8.01
N SER A 181 12.04 -8.24 -8.65
CA SER A 181 12.96 -9.32 -8.31
C SER A 181 14.39 -8.82 -8.28
N LEU A 182 15.10 -9.16 -7.19
CA LEU A 182 16.51 -8.85 -7.00
C LEU A 182 17.35 -10.02 -7.54
N TRP A 183 18.35 -9.69 -8.35
CA TRP A 183 19.23 -10.65 -8.98
C TRP A 183 20.68 -10.36 -8.64
N ALA A 184 21.47 -11.42 -8.42
CA ALA A 184 22.92 -11.35 -8.55
C ALA A 184 23.31 -11.57 -10.01
N GLU A 185 24.38 -10.92 -10.46
CA GLU A 185 24.92 -11.10 -11.80
C GLU A 185 25.26 -12.58 -12.07
N GLY A 186 24.72 -13.14 -13.16
CA GLY A 186 24.95 -14.51 -13.57
C GLY A 186 24.17 -15.58 -12.78
N ALA A 187 23.29 -15.20 -11.85
CA ALA A 187 22.43 -16.14 -11.14
C ALA A 187 21.33 -16.73 -12.05
N SER A 188 20.95 -17.99 -11.82
CA SER A 188 19.83 -18.64 -12.51
C SER A 188 18.46 -18.24 -11.97
N ASP A 189 18.41 -17.84 -10.70
CA ASP A 189 17.20 -17.55 -9.95
C ASP A 189 17.34 -16.23 -9.18
N PRO A 190 16.24 -15.49 -8.95
CA PRO A 190 16.29 -14.28 -8.16
C PRO A 190 16.57 -14.60 -6.69
N ILE A 191 17.27 -13.69 -6.02
CA ILE A 191 17.53 -13.75 -4.56
C ILE A 191 16.21 -13.59 -3.81
N VAL A 192 15.40 -12.61 -4.21
CA VAL A 192 14.04 -12.38 -3.71
C VAL A 192 13.15 -11.94 -4.86
N ARG A 193 11.86 -12.27 -4.77
CA ARG A 193 10.79 -11.87 -5.68
C ARG A 193 9.53 -11.59 -4.87
N THR A 194 9.02 -10.38 -5.01
CA THR A 194 7.87 -9.94 -4.23
C THR A 194 7.15 -8.81 -4.97
N SER A 195 5.96 -8.41 -4.50
CA SER A 195 5.08 -7.53 -5.25
C SER A 195 4.43 -6.46 -4.39
N ARG A 196 4.10 -5.33 -5.02
CA ARG A 196 3.16 -4.35 -4.48
C ARG A 196 1.98 -4.24 -5.42
N SER A 197 0.79 -4.29 -4.86
CA SER A 197 -0.43 -4.17 -5.65
C SER A 197 -0.83 -2.72 -5.88
N ILE A 198 -1.41 -2.51 -7.05
CA ILE A 198 -2.14 -1.29 -7.43
C ILE A 198 -3.51 -1.71 -7.97
N TYR A 199 -4.41 -0.74 -8.09
CA TYR A 199 -5.70 -0.94 -8.73
C TYR A 199 -5.81 -0.04 -9.94
N VAL A 200 -6.25 -0.65 -11.04
CA VAL A 200 -6.66 0.05 -12.25
C VAL A 200 -8.18 0.15 -12.22
N ILE A 201 -8.72 1.34 -12.40
CA ILE A 201 -10.17 1.59 -12.43
C ILE A 201 -10.49 2.37 -13.69
N GLU A 202 -11.41 1.83 -14.50
CA GLU A 202 -11.90 2.49 -15.69
C GLU A 202 -12.63 3.80 -15.32
N ALA A 203 -12.25 4.88 -16.01
CA ALA A 203 -12.78 6.23 -15.80
C ALA A 203 -12.73 6.71 -14.33
N PHE A 204 -11.71 6.26 -13.57
CA PHE A 204 -11.50 6.62 -12.17
C PHE A 204 -11.66 8.12 -11.85
N GLU A 205 -10.98 9.02 -12.57
CA GLU A 205 -11.00 10.46 -12.32
C GLU A 205 -12.39 11.05 -12.58
N GLU A 206 -13.04 10.61 -13.66
CA GLU A 206 -14.42 11.01 -13.96
C GLU A 206 -15.36 10.55 -12.85
N ARG A 207 -15.28 9.28 -12.46
CA ARG A 207 -16.14 8.65 -11.45
C ARG A 207 -15.97 9.29 -10.09
N VAL A 208 -14.73 9.48 -9.61
CA VAL A 208 -14.45 10.15 -8.33
C VAL A 208 -14.90 11.60 -8.36
N THR A 209 -14.71 12.31 -9.47
CA THR A 209 -15.19 13.70 -9.64
C THR A 209 -16.72 13.77 -9.58
N ALA A 210 -17.41 12.87 -10.27
CA ALA A 210 -18.86 12.77 -10.24
C ALA A 210 -19.37 12.44 -8.82
N MET A 211 -18.77 11.47 -8.13
CA MET A 211 -19.11 11.13 -6.75
C MET A 211 -18.91 12.32 -5.79
N LEU A 212 -17.82 13.08 -5.94
CA LEU A 212 -17.55 14.28 -5.13
C LEU A 212 -18.60 15.37 -5.35
N PHE A 213 -19.01 15.58 -6.60
CA PHE A 213 -20.06 16.55 -6.92
C PHE A 213 -21.43 16.07 -6.39
N ASP A 214 -21.77 14.81 -6.64
CA ASP A 214 -23.09 14.25 -6.34
C ASP A 214 -23.34 14.08 -4.84
N SER A 215 -22.32 13.66 -4.09
CA SER A 215 -22.38 13.59 -2.61
C SER A 215 -22.66 14.94 -1.95
N ARG A 216 -22.39 16.06 -2.63
CA ARG A 216 -22.62 17.42 -2.12
C ARG A 216 -23.98 18.00 -2.51
N ARG A 217 -24.76 17.31 -3.34
CA ARG A 217 -26.07 17.81 -3.80
C ARG A 217 -27.03 18.05 -2.62
N PRO A 218 -27.76 19.19 -2.58
CA PRO A 218 -28.72 19.48 -1.51
C PRO A 218 -29.80 18.41 -1.32
N GLN A 219 -30.23 17.76 -2.40
CA GLN A 219 -31.23 16.69 -2.38
C GLN A 219 -30.76 15.51 -1.53
N LEU A 220 -29.50 15.11 -1.67
CA LEU A 220 -28.90 14.01 -0.91
C LEU A 220 -28.84 14.36 0.58
N ARG A 221 -28.39 15.59 0.91
CA ARG A 221 -28.34 16.08 2.31
C ARG A 221 -29.70 16.04 3.01
N ARG A 222 -30.80 16.30 2.29
CA ARG A 222 -32.16 16.20 2.84
C ARG A 222 -32.58 14.76 3.19
N GLN A 223 -31.95 13.75 2.60
CA GLN A 223 -32.25 12.35 2.89
C GLN A 223 -31.46 11.81 4.09
N VAL A 224 -30.24 12.30 4.32
CA VAL A 224 -29.33 11.80 5.39
C VAL A 224 -30.02 11.74 6.76
N GLY A 225 -30.79 12.77 7.12
CA GLY A 225 -31.47 12.85 8.41
C GLY A 225 -32.78 12.06 8.54
N ARG A 226 -33.23 11.34 7.49
CA ARG A 226 -34.53 10.66 7.49
C ARG A 226 -34.51 9.27 8.13
N SER A 227 -33.36 8.59 8.14
CA SER A 227 -33.18 7.31 8.83
C SER A 227 -31.71 7.07 9.18
N SER A 228 -31.46 6.23 10.18
CA SER A 228 -30.10 5.78 10.54
C SER A 228 -29.40 5.08 9.37
N SER A 229 -30.14 4.28 8.61
CA SER A 229 -29.64 3.63 7.38
C SER A 229 -29.12 4.64 6.35
N ARG A 230 -29.87 5.71 6.09
CA ARG A 230 -29.45 6.77 5.15
C ARG A 230 -28.25 7.55 5.68
N ALA A 231 -28.20 7.80 6.99
CA ALA A 231 -27.04 8.42 7.62
C ALA A 231 -25.77 7.55 7.50
N LEU A 232 -25.91 6.24 7.68
CA LEU A 232 -24.84 5.26 7.53
C LEU A 232 -24.35 5.17 6.08
N ALA A 233 -25.26 5.10 5.11
CA ALA A 233 -24.92 5.09 3.68
C ALA A 233 -24.14 6.35 3.28
N ASN A 234 -24.59 7.54 3.73
CA ASN A 234 -23.87 8.78 3.48
C ASN A 234 -22.48 8.79 4.13
N THR A 235 -22.35 8.28 5.35
CA THR A 235 -21.05 8.19 6.05
C THR A 235 -20.09 7.24 5.32
N THR A 236 -20.63 6.14 4.80
CA THR A 236 -19.89 5.17 3.97
C THR A 236 -19.39 5.80 2.68
N VAL A 237 -20.22 6.58 1.98
CA VAL A 237 -19.81 7.33 0.78
C VAL A 237 -18.64 8.27 1.09
N LEU A 238 -18.69 8.99 2.21
CA LEU A 238 -17.62 9.90 2.60
C LEU A 238 -16.31 9.16 2.91
N TRP A 239 -16.38 7.98 3.53
CA TRP A 239 -15.21 7.16 3.80
C TRP A 239 -14.59 6.63 2.51
N HIS A 240 -15.41 6.11 1.58
CA HIS A 240 -14.92 5.68 0.27
C HIS A 240 -14.27 6.82 -0.51
N LEU A 241 -14.90 8.01 -0.54
CA LEU A 241 -14.33 9.19 -1.18
C LEU A 241 -12.95 9.56 -0.61
N ASP A 242 -12.78 9.47 0.71
CA ASP A 242 -11.48 9.68 1.35
C ASP A 242 -10.46 8.63 0.88
N MET A 243 -10.82 7.34 0.92
CA MET A 243 -9.96 6.24 0.45
C MET A 243 -9.55 6.40 -1.02
N TYR A 244 -10.47 6.79 -1.92
CA TYR A 244 -10.15 7.04 -3.32
C TYR A 244 -9.24 8.26 -3.50
N GLN A 245 -9.50 9.35 -2.77
CA GLN A 245 -8.66 10.55 -2.83
C GLN A 245 -7.25 10.32 -2.28
N ARG A 246 -7.11 9.46 -1.25
CA ARG A 246 -5.81 9.05 -0.71
C ARG A 246 -5.12 8.11 -1.66
N GLY A 247 -5.80 7.05 -2.12
CA GLY A 247 -5.24 6.09 -3.06
C GLY A 247 -4.76 6.69 -4.38
N ARG A 248 -5.31 7.83 -4.80
CA ARG A 248 -4.81 8.62 -5.94
C ARG A 248 -3.45 9.30 -5.69
N ARG A 249 -3.14 9.65 -4.44
CA ARG A 249 -2.02 10.55 -4.07
C ARG A 249 -0.92 9.89 -3.25
N GLU A 250 -1.24 8.76 -2.61
CA GLU A 250 -0.32 7.98 -1.80
C GLU A 250 -0.59 6.49 -2.06
N TRP A 251 0.46 5.69 -1.96
CA TRP A 251 0.30 4.24 -1.97
C TRP A 251 -0.23 3.77 -0.62
N LEU A 252 -1.38 3.11 -0.68
CA LEU A 252 -2.09 2.60 0.49
C LEU A 252 -1.71 1.14 0.72
N ALA A 253 -0.86 0.92 1.71
CA ALA A 253 -0.50 -0.40 2.16
C ALA A 253 -1.73 -1.14 2.72
N GLY A 254 -1.93 -2.37 2.25
CA GLY A 254 -2.76 -3.32 2.96
C GLY A 254 -2.07 -3.81 4.24
N ALA A 255 -2.80 -4.59 5.04
CA ALA A 255 -2.21 -5.28 6.18
C ALA A 255 -1.03 -6.12 5.69
N TYR A 256 0.14 -5.91 6.28
CA TYR A 256 1.38 -6.59 5.97
C TYR A 256 2.01 -6.36 4.58
N MET A 257 1.56 -5.37 3.82
CA MET A 257 2.04 -5.16 2.45
C MET A 257 3.06 -4.03 2.28
N GLY A 258 3.14 -3.11 3.25
CA GLY A 258 3.92 -1.87 3.13
C GLY A 258 5.35 -1.96 3.60
N TYR A 259 5.90 -3.16 3.72
CA TYR A 259 7.22 -3.37 4.29
C TYR A 259 8.34 -3.30 3.23
N PRO A 260 9.58 -3.10 3.69
CA PRO A 260 10.79 -3.33 2.91
C PRO A 260 10.80 -4.65 2.15
N VAL A 261 11.61 -4.72 1.10
CA VAL A 261 11.67 -5.82 0.13
C VAL A 261 11.71 -7.20 0.79
N ILE A 262 12.68 -7.44 1.67
CA ILE A 262 12.85 -8.75 2.30
C ILE A 262 11.71 -9.10 3.27
N MET A 263 11.13 -8.11 3.94
CA MET A 263 10.01 -8.32 4.86
C MET A 263 8.74 -8.66 4.10
N ASN A 264 8.49 -7.95 3.00
CA ASN A 264 7.37 -8.24 2.11
C ASN A 264 7.49 -9.66 1.53
N GLN A 265 8.68 -10.06 1.06
CA GLN A 265 8.97 -11.43 0.61
C GLN A 265 8.60 -12.50 1.65
N ILE A 266 9.01 -12.30 2.91
CA ILE A 266 8.76 -13.24 4.00
C ILE A 266 7.26 -13.32 4.32
N LEU A 267 6.56 -12.20 4.26
CA LEU A 267 5.14 -12.11 4.63
C LEU A 267 4.19 -12.54 3.52
N GLU A 268 4.55 -12.35 2.25
CA GLU A 268 3.81 -12.89 1.09
C GLU A 268 3.69 -14.41 1.17
N GLN A 269 4.76 -15.10 1.59
CA GLN A 269 4.75 -16.56 1.79
C GLN A 269 3.76 -17.00 2.88
N GLY A 270 3.40 -16.11 3.80
CA GLY A 270 2.59 -16.38 4.98
C GLY A 270 1.08 -16.25 4.81
N THR A 271 0.56 -15.89 3.62
CA THR A 271 -0.88 -15.61 3.35
C THR A 271 -1.52 -14.49 4.18
N LEU A 272 -0.73 -13.63 4.82
CA LEU A 272 -1.22 -12.58 5.72
C LEU A 272 -1.61 -11.27 5.03
N MET A 273 -1.30 -11.13 3.74
CA MET A 273 -1.44 -9.86 3.03
C MET A 273 -2.89 -9.61 2.61
N VAL A 274 -3.46 -8.53 3.12
CA VAL A 274 -4.86 -8.17 2.89
C VAL A 274 -4.94 -6.73 2.43
N GLU A 275 -5.57 -6.54 1.27
CA GLU A 275 -5.80 -5.22 0.69
C GLU A 275 -6.66 -4.33 1.59
N PRO A 276 -6.41 -3.02 1.62
CA PRO A 276 -7.18 -2.11 2.46
C PRO A 276 -8.63 -2.01 1.98
N MET A 277 -8.92 -2.24 0.69
CA MET A 277 -10.26 -2.50 0.13
C MET A 277 -10.18 -3.04 -1.30
N GLN A 278 -11.29 -3.60 -1.82
CA GLN A 278 -11.39 -3.95 -3.25
C GLN A 278 -11.81 -2.69 -4.03
N PHE A 279 -10.84 -1.87 -4.43
CA PHE A 279 -11.13 -0.52 -4.94
C PHE A 279 -11.97 -0.50 -6.22
N ASP A 280 -11.75 -1.44 -7.13
CA ASP A 280 -12.42 -1.58 -8.41
C ASP A 280 -13.89 -2.01 -8.28
N THR A 281 -14.21 -2.86 -7.30
CA THR A 281 -15.58 -3.34 -7.06
C THR A 281 -16.35 -2.40 -6.12
N GLU A 282 -15.72 -1.93 -5.04
CA GLU A 282 -16.36 -1.14 -4.00
C GLU A 282 -16.71 0.29 -4.46
N ILE A 283 -16.18 0.79 -5.57
CA ILE A 283 -16.54 2.11 -6.11
C ILE A 283 -17.99 2.13 -6.55
N GLY A 284 -18.48 1.03 -7.12
CA GLY A 284 -19.88 0.87 -7.52
C GLY A 284 -20.84 0.84 -6.33
N LEU A 285 -20.39 0.36 -5.16
CA LEU A 285 -21.18 0.40 -3.92
C LEU A 285 -21.50 1.85 -3.53
N ALA A 286 -20.47 2.69 -3.53
CA ALA A 286 -20.56 4.11 -3.15
C ALA A 286 -21.36 4.93 -4.18
N GLU A 287 -21.13 4.72 -5.48
CA GLU A 287 -21.94 5.33 -6.55
C GLU A 287 -23.42 4.94 -6.41
N GLY A 288 -23.71 3.67 -6.14
CA GLY A 288 -25.06 3.20 -5.90
C GLY A 288 -25.71 3.89 -4.70
N PHE A 289 -24.98 4.08 -3.59
CA PHE A 289 -25.49 4.81 -2.42
C PHE A 289 -25.83 6.26 -2.75
N ILE A 290 -24.97 6.94 -3.51
CA ILE A 290 -25.23 8.30 -3.99
C ILE A 290 -26.51 8.35 -4.82
N ASN A 291 -26.68 7.42 -5.76
CA ASN A 291 -27.85 7.35 -6.62
C ASN A 291 -29.14 7.09 -5.82
N ASP A 292 -29.14 6.07 -4.95
CA ASP A 292 -30.28 5.72 -4.12
C ASP A 292 -30.72 6.88 -3.22
N LEU A 293 -29.76 7.55 -2.57
CA LEU A 293 -30.04 8.75 -1.78
C LEU A 293 -30.53 9.90 -2.65
N GLY A 294 -29.97 10.11 -3.85
CA GLY A 294 -30.44 11.12 -4.80
C GLY A 294 -31.91 10.93 -5.19
N LEU A 295 -32.34 9.68 -5.32
CA LEU A 295 -33.73 9.28 -5.62
C LEU A 295 -34.63 9.19 -4.38
N GLY A 296 -34.11 9.47 -3.17
CA GLY A 296 -34.87 9.37 -1.91
C GLY A 296 -35.10 7.93 -1.41
N ARG A 297 -34.48 6.94 -2.06
CA ARG A 297 -34.54 5.53 -1.66
C ARG A 297 -33.65 5.29 -0.43
N ASP A 298 -33.92 4.21 0.27
CA ASP A 298 -33.06 3.77 1.37
C ASP A 298 -32.01 2.80 0.83
N PRO A 299 -30.71 3.15 0.80
CA PRO A 299 -29.73 2.36 0.06
C PRO A 299 -29.45 0.97 0.64
N LEU A 300 -29.75 0.74 1.93
CA LEU A 300 -29.58 -0.56 2.58
C LEU A 300 -30.89 -1.36 2.66
N ALA A 301 -31.99 -0.85 2.08
CA ALA A 301 -33.28 -1.52 2.17
C ALA A 301 -33.39 -2.79 1.31
N THR A 302 -32.52 -2.99 0.33
CA THR A 302 -32.60 -4.13 -0.59
C THR A 302 -31.25 -4.75 -0.91
N ARG A 303 -30.17 -4.35 -0.22
CA ARG A 303 -28.83 -4.87 -0.49
C ARG A 303 -28.56 -6.12 0.33
N SER A 304 -28.03 -7.13 -0.36
CA SER A 304 -27.43 -8.34 0.19
C SER A 304 -25.95 -8.39 -0.16
N GLY A 305 -25.26 -9.45 0.29
CA GLY A 305 -23.84 -9.68 0.08
C GLY A 305 -22.96 -9.01 1.14
N ASP A 306 -21.66 -9.07 0.87
CA ASP A 306 -20.62 -8.44 1.67
C ASP A 306 -20.47 -6.97 1.29
N MET A 307 -20.59 -6.08 2.26
CA MET A 307 -20.49 -4.64 2.08
C MET A 307 -19.52 -4.07 3.11
N ARG A 308 -18.58 -3.26 2.62
CA ARG A 308 -17.80 -2.38 3.48
C ARG A 308 -18.58 -1.11 3.74
N LEU A 309 -18.91 -0.89 5.00
CA LEU A 309 -19.62 0.30 5.47
C LEU A 309 -18.70 1.10 6.38
N ALA A 310 -19.05 2.36 6.65
CA ALA A 310 -18.34 3.16 7.62
C ALA A 310 -19.30 3.96 8.49
N TYR A 311 -19.00 4.01 9.78
CA TYR A 311 -19.69 4.87 10.74
C TYR A 311 -18.76 5.99 11.21
N ARG A 312 -19.35 7.01 11.83
CA ARG A 312 -18.58 8.07 12.48
C ARG A 312 -18.45 7.75 13.95
N SER A 313 -17.21 7.53 14.41
CA SER A 313 -16.92 7.28 15.81
C SER A 313 -17.42 8.42 16.69
N SER A 314 -18.02 8.07 17.84
CA SER A 314 -18.48 9.05 18.83
C SER A 314 -17.33 9.61 19.67
N VAL A 315 -16.18 8.95 19.68
CA VAL A 315 -15.03 9.27 20.54
C VAL A 315 -14.17 10.37 19.91
N ASP A 316 -13.78 10.19 18.65
CA ASP A 316 -12.82 11.02 17.92
C ASP A 316 -13.40 11.63 16.63
N ARG A 317 -14.63 11.27 16.26
CA ARG A 317 -15.31 11.67 15.01
C ARG A 317 -14.69 11.12 13.74
N GLU A 318 -13.75 10.17 13.84
CA GLU A 318 -13.15 9.52 12.67
C GLU A 318 -14.17 8.63 11.95
N LEU A 319 -13.91 8.40 10.66
CA LEU A 319 -14.69 7.47 9.85
C LEU A 319 -14.07 6.09 10.00
N VAL A 320 -14.79 5.19 10.68
CA VAL A 320 -14.30 3.85 11.00
C VAL A 320 -14.99 2.83 10.10
N PRO A 321 -14.25 2.09 9.26
CA PRO A 321 -14.84 1.06 8.42
C PRO A 321 -15.21 -0.19 9.22
N PHE A 322 -16.22 -0.89 8.75
CA PHE A 322 -16.60 -2.24 9.18
C PHE A 322 -17.20 -3.00 8.01
N ARG A 323 -17.29 -4.33 8.11
CA ARG A 323 -17.96 -5.15 7.11
C ARG A 323 -19.31 -5.62 7.60
N LEU A 324 -20.29 -5.65 6.71
CA LEU A 324 -21.61 -6.22 6.93
C LEU A 324 -21.86 -7.23 5.82
N PHE A 325 -22.09 -8.48 6.20
CA PHE A 325 -22.57 -9.52 5.28
C PHE A 325 -24.05 -9.76 5.52
N VAL A 326 -24.86 -9.60 4.47
CA VAL A 326 -26.29 -9.92 4.48
C VAL A 326 -26.53 -11.08 3.51
N PRO A 327 -26.98 -12.27 3.97
CA PRO A 327 -27.27 -13.39 3.08
C PRO A 327 -28.27 -13.03 1.97
N ASP A 328 -28.16 -13.67 0.80
CA ASP A 328 -29.08 -13.42 -0.32
C ASP A 328 -30.52 -13.88 -0.05
N ASP A 329 -30.69 -14.88 0.81
CA ASP A 329 -31.99 -15.40 1.27
C ASP A 329 -32.53 -14.65 2.49
N TYR A 330 -31.88 -13.56 2.91
CA TYR A 330 -32.28 -12.78 4.08
C TYR A 330 -33.71 -12.24 3.95
N ASP A 331 -34.58 -12.71 4.85
CA ASP A 331 -35.96 -12.28 4.99
C ASP A 331 -36.14 -11.45 6.27
N ARG A 332 -36.42 -10.16 6.10
CA ARG A 332 -36.63 -9.20 7.19
C ARG A 332 -37.79 -9.55 8.12
N SER A 333 -38.72 -10.40 7.67
CA SER A 333 -39.85 -10.85 8.49
C SER A 333 -39.48 -11.97 9.46
N GLN A 334 -38.29 -12.56 9.29
CA GLN A 334 -37.80 -13.69 10.09
C GLN A 334 -36.68 -13.25 11.04
N SER A 335 -36.50 -14.03 12.11
CA SER A 335 -35.38 -13.81 13.03
C SER A 335 -34.10 -14.41 12.46
N TYR A 336 -33.09 -13.59 12.24
CA TYR A 336 -31.76 -14.01 11.82
C TYR A 336 -30.75 -13.82 12.97
N PRO A 337 -29.81 -14.76 13.17
CA PRO A 337 -28.73 -14.57 14.12
C PRO A 337 -27.80 -13.44 13.65
N LEU A 338 -27.53 -12.48 14.52
CA LEU A 338 -26.45 -11.52 14.32
C LEU A 338 -25.14 -12.13 14.80
N VAL A 339 -24.21 -12.35 13.87
CA VAL A 339 -22.84 -12.75 14.19
C VAL A 339 -21.95 -11.53 14.10
N VAL A 340 -21.20 -11.26 15.17
CA VAL A 340 -20.20 -10.18 15.22
C VAL A 340 -18.83 -10.82 15.31
N ALA A 341 -18.00 -10.58 14.28
CA ALA A 341 -16.58 -10.90 14.30
C ALA A 341 -15.81 -9.59 14.53
N LEU A 342 -14.87 -9.61 15.48
CA LEU A 342 -14.05 -8.46 15.89
C LEU A 342 -12.62 -8.61 15.37
#